data_AF-A0ABD2GME5-F1
#
_entry.id   AF-A0ABD2GME5-F1
#
_cell.length_a   1.000
_cell.length_b   1.000
_cell.length_c   1.000
_cell.angle_alpha   90.00
_cell.angle_beta   90.00
_cell.angle_gamma   90.00
#
_symmetry.space_group_name_H-M   'P 1'
#
loop_
_entity.id
_entity.type
_entity.pdbx_description
1 polymer ?
#
loop_
_entity_poly.entity_id
_entity_poly.type
_entity_poly.pdbx_seq_one_letter_code
_entity_poly.pdbx_strand_id
1 'polypeptide(L)'
;MKESSEESIESTRPSNLHAFANISTLHGMSHIFAYGHMTFRRFLWTVSFLGSLSLLMLVCMDRVSYYLEYPHVTKLDEVAAPNLTFPSVTFCNLNEFRFSKITRNDLYHTGEFLALLNNNYQIANTHLAEPEVLAALMDKANFQNFKPKQFNMTDFYNRTGHDIGEMLLQCTFRGDKCHPANFTTIYTRYGKCYTFNSGKDGNPLLTTLKGGTGNGLEIMLDIQQDEYLPVWGETDETSYEAGIKVQIHSQDEPPFIDQLGFGVAPGFQTFVSCQQQLLQYLPPPWGDCKSTPIDSEFFSTYSITACRIDCETRYLLENCNCRMVHMPGTSTVCTPEQYKDCADPALDFLVEKDNDYCVCETPCNMTRYGKELSMVKIPSKASAKYLAKKFNKTEQYIGENILVMDIFFEALNYEKIEQKKAYEIAGLLGDIGGQMGLFIGASVLTILEIFDYLYEVFKDKVLGYFARKKRPQRCQSDNLSTCDTLRSQSESLGFTPNMLPRHPTLGNFEEFAC
;
A
#
# COMPACT_ATOMS: atom_id res chain seq x y z
N MET A 1 80.19 -38.28 34.03
CA MET A 1 79.61 -36.93 34.22
C MET A 1 78.62 -36.73 33.08
N LYS A 2 77.37 -37.10 33.34
CA LYS A 2 76.26 -37.19 32.40
C LYS A 2 75.08 -36.63 33.17
N GLU A 3 74.65 -35.43 32.81
CA GLU A 3 73.41 -34.74 33.18
C GLU A 3 73.29 -33.59 32.15
N SER A 4 72.73 -33.81 30.96
CA SER A 4 71.30 -33.80 30.60
C SER A 4 70.58 -32.55 31.11
N SER A 5 70.37 -31.51 30.31
CA SER A 5 69.29 -31.41 29.31
C SER A 5 67.89 -31.59 29.94
N GLU A 6 67.47 -30.63 30.75
CA GLU A 6 66.07 -30.42 31.16
C GLU A 6 65.65 -28.95 30.93
N GLU A 7 66.01 -28.41 29.77
CA GLU A 7 65.29 -27.28 29.18
C GLU A 7 64.56 -27.80 27.94
N SER A 8 63.34 -28.30 28.12
CA SER A 8 62.27 -28.26 27.11
C SER A 8 61.07 -29.09 27.58
N ILE A 9 59.88 -28.58 27.24
CA ILE A 9 58.57 -29.21 27.41
C ILE A 9 57.97 -29.01 28.82
N GLU A 10 57.92 -27.76 29.28
CA GLU A 10 56.74 -27.35 30.05
C GLU A 10 55.60 -27.18 29.04
N SER A 11 54.62 -28.08 29.14
CA SER A 11 53.49 -28.20 28.23
C SER A 11 52.78 -26.86 28.03
N THR A 12 52.69 -26.43 26.78
CA THR A 12 51.82 -25.35 26.33
C THR A 12 50.39 -25.68 26.78
N ARG A 13 49.93 -25.10 27.88
CA ARG A 13 48.53 -25.18 28.28
C ARG A 13 47.71 -24.41 27.23
N PRO A 14 46.68 -25.01 26.61
CA PRO A 14 45.84 -24.33 25.62
C PRO A 14 45.07 -23.13 26.22
N SER A 15 45.07 -22.99 27.54
CA SER A 15 44.39 -21.91 28.29
C SER A 15 45.28 -20.72 28.67
N ASN A 16 46.44 -20.51 28.03
CA ASN A 16 47.27 -19.33 28.30
C ASN A 16 46.86 -18.13 27.44
N LEU A 17 46.20 -17.14 28.06
CA LEU A 17 45.74 -15.90 27.41
C LEU A 17 46.85 -15.17 26.64
N HIS A 18 48.09 -15.26 27.11
CA HIS A 18 49.24 -14.67 26.43
C HIS A 18 49.57 -15.34 25.09
N ALA A 19 49.40 -16.66 25.00
CA ALA A 19 49.63 -17.40 23.76
C ALA A 19 48.54 -17.06 22.74
N PHE A 20 47.28 -17.03 23.18
CA PHE A 20 46.15 -16.62 22.34
C PHE A 20 46.29 -15.18 21.85
N ALA A 21 46.60 -14.23 22.72
CA ALA A 21 46.73 -12.82 22.35
C ALA A 21 47.85 -12.53 21.33
N ASN A 22 48.85 -13.41 21.23
CA ASN A 22 49.93 -13.31 20.23
C ASN A 22 49.57 -13.94 18.88
N ILE A 23 48.61 -14.86 18.84
CA ILE A 23 48.15 -15.55 17.62
C ILE A 23 46.90 -14.88 17.07
N SER A 24 46.14 -14.18 17.93
CA SER A 24 44.88 -13.55 17.60
C SER A 24 45.01 -12.51 16.50
N THR A 25 43.98 -12.47 15.66
CA THR A 25 43.81 -11.48 14.59
C THR A 25 43.35 -10.10 15.10
N LEU A 26 43.05 -9.94 16.39
CA LEU A 26 42.70 -8.64 16.98
C LEU A 26 43.89 -7.69 17.05
N HIS A 27 43.75 -6.53 16.41
CA HIS A 27 44.77 -5.48 16.51
C HIS A 27 44.88 -4.97 17.95
N GLY A 28 46.11 -4.85 18.45
CA GLY A 28 46.41 -4.34 19.79
C GLY A 28 46.48 -5.39 20.89
N MET A 29 45.89 -6.59 20.72
CA MET A 29 45.92 -7.65 21.75
C MET A 29 47.35 -8.13 22.06
N SER A 30 48.18 -8.33 21.05
CA SER A 30 49.58 -8.73 21.21
C SER A 30 50.43 -7.68 21.95
N HIS A 31 50.10 -6.40 21.81
CA HIS A 31 50.80 -5.30 22.51
C HIS A 31 50.36 -5.15 23.97
N ILE A 32 49.10 -5.45 24.28
CA ILE A 32 48.54 -5.43 25.64
C ILE A 32 49.09 -6.61 26.46
N PHE A 33 49.08 -7.81 25.87
CA PHE A 33 49.48 -9.06 26.54
C PHE A 33 50.92 -9.51 26.24
N ALA A 34 51.82 -8.59 25.89
CA ALA A 34 53.23 -8.90 25.69
C ALA A 34 53.88 -9.54 26.95
N TYR A 35 54.97 -10.30 26.78
CA TYR A 35 55.71 -10.93 27.88
C TYR A 35 56.50 -9.89 28.71
N GLY A 36 56.48 -9.98 30.05
CA GLY A 36 57.24 -9.09 30.96
C GLY A 36 56.41 -8.17 31.87
N HIS A 37 57.06 -7.25 32.60
CA HIS A 37 56.44 -6.38 33.61
C HIS A 37 55.50 -5.31 33.00
N MET A 38 54.58 -4.77 33.81
CA MET A 38 53.69 -3.68 33.39
C MET A 38 54.50 -2.43 33.04
N THR A 39 54.31 -1.93 31.81
CA THR A 39 54.99 -0.74 31.28
C THR A 39 53.98 0.33 30.90
N PHE A 40 54.41 1.60 30.93
CA PHE A 40 53.59 2.74 30.46
C PHE A 40 53.06 2.54 29.03
N ARG A 41 53.84 1.88 28.17
CA ARG A 41 53.42 1.49 26.81
C ARG A 41 52.21 0.56 26.81
N ARG A 42 52.14 -0.43 27.70
CA ARG A 42 50.98 -1.33 27.81
C ARG A 42 49.74 -0.57 28.27
N PHE A 43 49.90 0.31 29.26
CA PHE A 43 48.80 1.16 29.72
C PHE A 43 48.20 1.99 28.56
N LEU A 44 49.05 2.62 27.74
CA LEU A 44 48.60 3.38 26.57
C LEU A 44 47.84 2.50 25.55
N TRP A 45 48.38 1.32 25.20
CA TRP A 45 47.70 0.38 24.30
C TRP A 45 46.37 -0.14 24.87
N THR A 46 46.29 -0.41 26.17
CA THR A 46 45.04 -0.82 26.83
C THR A 46 43.99 0.29 26.75
N VAL A 47 44.36 1.55 27.03
CA VAL A 47 43.43 2.69 26.94
C VAL A 47 42.98 2.92 25.49
N SER A 48 43.90 2.89 24.53
CA SER A 48 43.57 3.06 23.11
C SER A 48 42.67 1.93 22.58
N PHE A 49 42.92 0.68 22.96
CA PHE A 49 42.09 -0.46 22.57
C PHE A 49 40.69 -0.37 23.19
N LEU A 50 40.60 -0.08 24.49
CA LEU A 50 39.30 0.09 25.15
C LEU A 50 38.53 1.28 24.57
N GLY A 51 39.19 2.41 24.30
CA GLY A 51 38.57 3.55 23.64
C GLY A 51 38.05 3.23 22.23
N SER A 52 38.84 2.50 21.44
CA SER A 52 38.44 2.06 20.09
C SER A 52 37.28 1.06 20.14
N LEU A 53 37.29 0.13 21.09
CA LEU A 53 36.19 -0.82 21.32
C LEU A 53 34.91 -0.10 21.78
N SER A 54 35.01 0.87 22.68
CA SER A 54 33.86 1.67 23.13
C SER A 54 33.26 2.48 21.97
N LEU A 55 34.09 3.12 21.15
CA LEU A 55 33.61 3.87 19.99
C LEU A 55 32.97 2.95 18.95
N LEU A 56 33.57 1.79 18.68
CA LEU A 56 32.97 0.75 17.83
C LEU A 56 31.59 0.34 18.33
N MET A 57 31.45 0.05 19.63
CA MET A 57 30.16 -0.34 20.21
C MET A 57 29.11 0.77 20.07
N LEU A 58 29.49 2.04 20.32
CA LEU A 58 28.57 3.18 20.15
C LEU A 58 28.10 3.32 18.69
N VAL A 59 29.01 3.26 17.73
CA VAL A 59 28.65 3.37 16.30
C VAL A 59 27.82 2.18 15.84
N CYS A 60 28.16 0.95 16.26
CA CYS A 60 27.37 -0.23 15.93
C CYS A 60 25.96 -0.16 16.54
N MET A 61 25.83 0.27 17.80
CA MET A 61 24.53 0.46 18.43
C MET A 61 23.68 1.50 17.70
N ASP A 62 24.29 2.62 17.29
CA ASP A 62 23.62 3.66 16.50
C ASP A 62 23.14 3.12 15.14
N ARG A 63 23.99 2.40 14.40
CA ARG A 63 23.60 1.79 13.11
C ARG A 63 22.51 0.73 13.26
N VAL A 64 22.53 -0.05 14.34
CA VAL A 64 21.47 -1.03 14.64
C VAL A 64 20.18 -0.32 15.02
N SER A 65 20.23 0.73 15.84
CA SER A 65 19.05 1.53 16.19
C SER A 65 18.42 2.14 14.94
N TYR A 66 19.23 2.76 14.08
CA TYR A 66 18.76 3.34 12.81
C TYR A 66 18.16 2.28 11.87
N TYR A 67 18.70 1.05 11.85
CA TYR A 67 18.09 -0.05 11.11
C TYR A 67 16.72 -0.45 11.66
N LEU A 68 16.58 -0.49 12.99
CA LEU A 68 15.34 -0.85 13.67
C LEU A 68 14.26 0.25 13.62
N GLU A 69 14.61 1.46 13.18
CA GLU A 69 13.65 2.51 12.81
C GLU A 69 13.00 2.26 11.44
N TYR A 70 13.48 1.28 10.65
CA TYR A 70 12.98 0.92 9.32
C TYR A 70 12.84 2.12 8.35
N PRO A 71 13.88 2.96 8.17
CA PRO A 71 13.78 4.16 7.36
C PRO A 71 13.54 3.84 5.88
N HIS A 72 12.73 4.67 5.22
CA HIS A 72 12.48 4.61 3.79
C HIS A 72 12.62 6.00 3.16
N VAL A 73 12.90 6.04 1.86
CA VAL A 73 12.98 7.25 1.05
C VAL A 73 12.04 7.14 -0.15
N THR A 74 11.52 8.26 -0.60
CA THR A 74 10.67 8.32 -1.80
C THR A 74 11.52 8.65 -3.01
N LYS A 75 11.39 7.83 -4.05
CA LYS A 75 11.98 8.07 -5.37
C LYS A 75 10.88 8.50 -6.33
N LEU A 76 11.12 9.61 -7.01
CA LEU A 76 10.22 10.18 -8.01
C LEU A 76 10.92 10.10 -9.37
N ASP A 77 10.31 9.37 -10.30
CA ASP A 77 10.78 9.25 -11.67
C ASP A 77 9.65 9.64 -12.64
N GLU A 78 9.98 10.38 -13.69
CA GLU A 78 9.04 10.63 -14.79
C GLU A 78 9.43 9.73 -15.97
N VAL A 79 8.55 8.79 -16.32
CA VAL A 79 8.84 7.76 -17.31
C VAL A 79 8.01 8.01 -18.56
N ALA A 80 8.68 8.20 -19.70
CA ALA A 80 8.02 8.29 -20.99
C ALA A 80 7.46 6.91 -21.39
N ALA A 81 6.20 6.89 -21.82
CA ALA A 81 5.51 5.69 -22.28
C ALA A 81 5.06 5.87 -23.75
N PRO A 82 5.20 4.86 -24.61
CA PRO A 82 4.75 4.96 -26.01
C PRO A 82 3.23 5.00 -26.14
N ASN A 83 2.52 4.44 -25.16
CA ASN A 83 1.08 4.44 -25.04
C ASN A 83 0.68 4.47 -23.56
N LEU A 84 -0.45 5.10 -23.26
CA LEU A 84 -1.05 5.10 -21.93
C LEU A 84 -2.47 4.58 -22.02
N THR A 85 -2.87 3.75 -21.06
CA THR A 85 -4.26 3.34 -20.91
C THR A 85 -5.07 4.55 -20.47
N PHE A 86 -6.16 4.83 -21.19
CA PHE A 86 -7.07 5.91 -20.82
C PHE A 86 -7.82 5.51 -19.54
N PRO A 87 -8.05 6.43 -18.59
CA PRO A 87 -8.77 6.10 -17.36
C PRO A 87 -10.25 5.78 -17.61
N SER A 88 -10.93 5.29 -16.57
CA SER A 88 -12.38 5.31 -16.50
C SER A 88 -12.84 6.74 -16.16
N VAL A 89 -13.85 7.22 -16.88
CA VAL A 89 -14.48 8.51 -16.59
C VAL A 89 -15.92 8.25 -16.19
N THR A 90 -16.21 8.39 -14.90
CA THR A 90 -17.57 8.28 -14.36
C THR A 90 -18.14 9.66 -14.14
N PHE A 91 -19.37 9.90 -14.61
CA PHE A 91 -20.08 11.14 -14.32
C PHE A 91 -21.55 10.90 -14.00
N CYS A 92 -22.12 11.81 -13.21
CA CYS A 92 -23.51 11.83 -12.79
C CYS A 92 -24.08 13.23 -12.98
N ASN A 93 -25.36 13.31 -13.34
CA ASN A 93 -26.11 14.55 -13.16
C ASN A 93 -26.28 14.83 -11.66
N LEU A 94 -26.20 16.10 -11.25
CA LEU A 94 -26.46 16.49 -9.86
C LEU A 94 -27.94 16.36 -9.48
N ASN A 95 -28.84 16.33 -10.47
CA ASN A 95 -30.23 15.95 -10.27
C ASN A 95 -30.39 14.44 -10.41
N GLU A 96 -30.89 13.79 -9.35
CA GLU A 96 -31.00 12.33 -9.30
C GLU A 96 -32.16 11.80 -10.15
N PHE A 97 -33.29 12.53 -10.19
CA PHE A 97 -34.53 12.06 -10.80
C PHE A 97 -35.16 13.11 -11.70
N ARG A 98 -35.53 12.72 -12.92
CA ARG A 98 -36.28 13.57 -13.85
C ARG A 98 -37.72 13.74 -13.41
N PHE A 99 -38.13 14.99 -13.22
CA PHE A 99 -39.46 15.36 -12.74
C PHE A 99 -40.59 14.78 -13.61
N SER A 100 -40.45 14.80 -14.95
CA SER A 100 -41.48 14.31 -15.85
C SER A 100 -41.72 12.80 -15.73
N LYS A 101 -40.69 12.03 -15.33
CA LYS A 101 -40.71 10.57 -15.22
C LYS A 101 -41.30 10.05 -13.90
N ILE A 102 -41.43 10.90 -12.89
CA ILE A 102 -42.05 10.54 -11.61
C ILE A 102 -43.55 10.36 -11.82
N THR A 103 -44.05 9.16 -11.51
CA THR A 103 -45.48 8.84 -11.60
C THR A 103 -46.21 9.15 -10.29
N ARG A 104 -47.55 9.14 -10.32
CA ARG A 104 -48.38 9.23 -9.10
C ARG A 104 -48.06 8.11 -8.09
N ASN A 105 -47.71 6.91 -8.58
CA ASN A 105 -47.33 5.82 -7.70
C ASN A 105 -45.96 6.07 -7.04
N ASP A 106 -45.01 6.58 -7.81
CA ASP A 106 -43.69 6.92 -7.27
C ASP A 106 -43.83 8.00 -6.20
N LEU A 107 -44.54 9.09 -6.51
CA LEU A 107 -44.76 10.20 -5.59
C LEU A 107 -45.49 9.79 -4.31
N TYR A 108 -46.36 8.76 -4.37
CA TYR A 108 -46.99 8.20 -3.18
C TYR A 108 -45.98 7.54 -2.24
N HIS A 109 -44.98 6.81 -2.76
CA HIS A 109 -44.01 6.09 -1.95
C HIS A 109 -42.77 6.91 -1.60
N THR A 110 -42.33 7.82 -2.47
CA THR A 110 -41.09 8.59 -2.32
C THR A 110 -41.32 10.06 -2.05
N GLY A 111 -42.57 10.54 -2.02
CA GLY A 111 -42.85 11.97 -1.91
C GLY A 111 -42.29 12.61 -0.65
N GLU A 112 -42.37 11.92 0.49
CA GLU A 112 -41.78 12.38 1.75
C GLU A 112 -40.25 12.30 1.74
N PHE A 113 -39.69 11.22 1.17
CA PHE A 113 -38.25 11.02 0.98
C PHE A 113 -37.64 12.14 0.14
N LEU A 114 -38.29 12.55 -0.95
CA LEU A 114 -37.83 13.63 -1.85
C LEU A 114 -38.19 15.05 -1.36
N ALA A 115 -38.69 15.21 -0.14
CA ALA A 115 -39.22 16.48 0.39
C ALA A 115 -40.34 17.15 -0.45
N LEU A 116 -40.97 16.42 -1.37
CA LEU A 116 -42.07 16.93 -2.21
C LEU A 116 -43.41 16.92 -1.46
N LEU A 117 -43.59 15.95 -0.57
CA LEU A 117 -44.76 15.79 0.27
C LEU A 117 -44.39 15.85 1.76
N ASN A 118 -45.32 16.28 2.59
CA ASN A 118 -45.24 16.12 4.04
C ASN A 118 -45.81 14.76 4.49
N ASN A 119 -45.71 14.46 5.79
CA ASN A 119 -46.19 13.20 6.39
C ASN A 119 -47.71 12.98 6.24
N ASN A 120 -48.47 14.01 5.84
CA ASN A 120 -49.90 13.93 5.56
C ASN A 120 -50.20 13.74 4.06
N TYR A 121 -49.19 13.42 3.24
CA TYR A 121 -49.29 13.27 1.79
C TYR A 121 -49.79 14.53 1.06
N GLN A 122 -49.49 15.70 1.61
CA GLN A 122 -49.78 17.00 1.00
C GLN A 122 -48.50 17.63 0.47
N ILE A 123 -48.62 18.41 -0.62
CA ILE A 123 -47.48 19.10 -1.22
C ILE A 123 -46.87 20.06 -0.20
N ALA A 124 -45.57 19.91 0.04
CA ALA A 124 -44.82 20.79 0.91
C ALA A 124 -44.60 22.16 0.24
N ASN A 125 -44.59 23.24 1.03
CA ASN A 125 -44.12 24.56 0.63
C ASN A 125 -44.57 25.08 -0.76
N THR A 126 -45.86 24.97 -1.05
CA THR A 126 -46.47 25.32 -2.36
C THR A 126 -46.19 26.74 -2.86
N HIS A 127 -45.83 27.67 -1.98
CA HIS A 127 -45.50 29.06 -2.32
C HIS A 127 -44.16 29.24 -3.04
N LEU A 128 -43.29 28.22 -3.02
CA LEU A 128 -41.96 28.26 -3.65
C LEU A 128 -41.93 27.64 -5.06
N ALA A 129 -42.96 26.90 -5.48
CA ALA A 129 -43.00 26.38 -6.86
C ALA A 129 -43.51 27.40 -7.86
N GLU A 130 -42.94 27.31 -9.06
CA GLU A 130 -43.53 27.91 -10.24
C GLU A 130 -44.95 27.35 -10.51
N PRO A 131 -45.88 28.17 -11.03
CA PRO A 131 -47.28 27.77 -11.19
C PRO A 131 -47.48 26.50 -12.05
N GLU A 132 -46.67 26.32 -13.10
CA GLU A 132 -46.77 25.17 -14.00
C GLU A 132 -46.31 23.87 -13.31
N VAL A 133 -45.18 23.94 -12.59
CA VAL A 133 -44.65 22.82 -11.81
C VAL A 133 -45.62 22.44 -10.68
N LEU A 134 -46.18 23.44 -10.00
CA LEU A 134 -47.18 23.23 -8.96
C LEU A 134 -48.43 22.54 -9.51
N ALA A 135 -48.93 22.96 -10.68
CA ALA A 135 -50.09 22.32 -11.31
C ALA A 135 -49.80 20.85 -11.67
N ALA A 136 -48.62 20.55 -12.20
CA ALA A 136 -48.20 19.18 -12.49
C ALA A 136 -48.08 18.33 -11.22
N LEU A 137 -47.52 18.90 -10.13
CA LEU A 137 -47.46 18.26 -8.82
C LEU A 137 -48.84 18.00 -8.23
N MET A 138 -49.77 18.95 -8.33
CA MET A 138 -51.16 18.78 -7.85
C MET A 138 -51.87 17.61 -8.54
N ASP A 139 -51.67 17.43 -9.85
CA ASP A 139 -52.21 16.27 -10.55
C ASP A 139 -51.55 14.96 -10.08
N LYS A 140 -50.22 14.94 -9.95
CA LYS A 140 -49.49 13.75 -9.48
C LYS A 140 -49.80 13.41 -8.02
N ALA A 141 -50.01 14.40 -7.15
CA ALA A 141 -50.29 14.24 -5.72
C ALA A 141 -51.77 14.05 -5.39
N ASN A 142 -52.65 13.93 -6.40
CA ASN A 142 -54.05 13.61 -6.14
C ASN A 142 -54.23 12.12 -5.82
N PHE A 143 -54.24 11.80 -4.53
CA PHE A 143 -54.41 10.43 -4.03
C PHE A 143 -55.86 10.05 -3.72
N GLN A 144 -56.85 10.86 -4.11
CA GLN A 144 -58.26 10.51 -3.91
C GLN A 144 -58.62 9.24 -4.70
N ASN A 145 -59.11 8.21 -4.00
CA ASN A 145 -59.40 6.88 -4.57
C ASN A 145 -58.19 6.21 -5.24
N PHE A 146 -56.97 6.62 -4.91
CA PHE A 146 -55.75 6.02 -5.44
C PHE A 146 -55.50 4.65 -4.77
N LYS A 147 -55.17 3.65 -5.58
CA LYS A 147 -54.75 2.32 -5.10
C LYS A 147 -53.25 2.17 -5.36
N PRO A 148 -52.41 2.21 -4.31
CA PRO A 148 -50.96 2.04 -4.45
C PRO A 148 -50.61 0.71 -5.11
N LYS A 149 -49.62 0.75 -6.01
CA LYS A 149 -49.02 -0.43 -6.62
C LYS A 149 -47.71 -0.75 -5.91
N GLN A 150 -47.19 -1.96 -6.17
CA GLN A 150 -45.85 -2.34 -5.71
C GLN A 150 -44.81 -1.35 -6.22
N PHE A 151 -43.83 -1.07 -5.37
CA PHE A 151 -42.78 -0.10 -5.61
C PHE A 151 -41.41 -0.74 -5.34
N ASN A 152 -40.43 -0.40 -6.15
CA ASN A 152 -39.07 -0.89 -6.03
C ASN A 152 -38.10 0.27 -6.31
N MET A 153 -37.25 0.59 -5.34
CA MET A 153 -36.25 1.65 -5.48
C MET A 153 -35.32 1.43 -6.67
N THR A 154 -34.93 0.19 -6.96
CA THR A 154 -34.05 -0.11 -8.11
C THR A 154 -34.69 0.28 -9.44
N ASP A 155 -35.98 -0.04 -9.63
CA ASP A 155 -36.74 0.37 -10.82
C ASP A 155 -36.89 1.89 -10.87
N PHE A 156 -37.21 2.50 -9.73
CA PHE A 156 -37.35 3.94 -9.60
C PHE A 156 -36.10 4.66 -10.09
N TYR A 157 -34.94 4.42 -9.48
CA TYR A 157 -33.65 5.00 -9.88
C TYR A 157 -33.31 4.73 -11.36
N ASN A 158 -33.57 3.52 -11.86
CA ASN A 158 -33.28 3.19 -13.25
C ASN A 158 -34.15 3.98 -14.25
N ARG A 159 -35.45 4.11 -13.96
CA ARG A 159 -36.43 4.71 -14.85
C ARG A 159 -36.47 6.23 -14.76
N THR A 160 -36.37 6.79 -13.57
CA THR A 160 -36.50 8.24 -13.35
C THR A 160 -35.17 8.95 -13.49
N GLY A 161 -34.04 8.27 -13.33
CA GLY A 161 -32.71 8.85 -13.59
C GLY A 161 -32.56 9.39 -15.01
N HIS A 162 -31.62 10.33 -15.18
CA HIS A 162 -31.33 10.92 -16.49
C HIS A 162 -30.80 9.86 -17.47
N ASP A 163 -31.26 9.91 -18.72
CA ASP A 163 -30.87 8.96 -19.76
C ASP A 163 -29.67 9.50 -20.55
N ILE A 164 -28.59 8.73 -20.63
CA ILE A 164 -27.41 9.08 -21.44
C ILE A 164 -27.76 9.29 -22.91
N GLY A 165 -28.77 8.59 -23.43
CA GLY A 165 -29.22 8.75 -24.82
C GLY A 165 -29.84 10.12 -25.11
N GLU A 166 -30.35 10.80 -24.09
CA GLU A 166 -30.91 12.15 -24.19
C GLU A 166 -29.87 13.22 -23.81
N MET A 167 -29.05 12.96 -22.79
CA MET A 167 -28.01 13.91 -22.34
C MET A 167 -26.85 14.03 -23.34
N LEU A 168 -26.41 12.93 -23.96
CA LEU A 168 -25.23 12.90 -24.80
C LEU A 168 -25.50 13.46 -26.21
N LEU A 169 -25.20 14.74 -26.40
CA LEU A 169 -25.39 15.41 -27.68
C LEU A 169 -24.29 15.05 -28.69
N GLN A 170 -23.03 15.05 -28.25
CA GLN A 170 -21.87 14.71 -29.06
C GLN A 170 -20.80 14.03 -28.20
N CYS A 171 -20.08 13.08 -28.79
CA CYS A 171 -19.03 12.31 -28.13
C CYS A 171 -17.95 11.97 -29.15
N THR A 172 -16.70 12.29 -28.83
CA THR A 172 -15.55 11.80 -29.59
C THR A 172 -14.44 11.31 -28.66
N PHE A 173 -13.76 10.25 -29.07
CA PHE A 173 -12.56 9.76 -28.42
C PHE A 173 -11.47 9.64 -29.48
N ARG A 174 -10.36 10.38 -29.32
CA ARG A 174 -9.28 10.46 -30.33
C ARG A 174 -9.76 10.84 -31.74
N GLY A 175 -10.81 11.67 -31.81
CA GLY A 175 -11.46 12.09 -33.05
C GLY A 175 -12.48 11.10 -33.63
N ASP A 176 -12.54 9.86 -33.12
CA ASP A 176 -13.55 8.88 -33.51
C ASP A 176 -14.85 9.11 -32.73
N LYS A 177 -16.00 9.00 -33.38
CA LYS A 177 -17.30 9.19 -32.72
C LYS A 177 -17.58 8.06 -31.73
N CYS A 178 -18.00 8.42 -30.52
CA CYS A 178 -18.55 7.47 -29.55
C CYS A 178 -20.07 7.62 -29.43
N HIS A 179 -20.69 6.58 -28.86
CA HIS A 179 -22.14 6.44 -28.74
C HIS A 179 -22.54 6.17 -27.29
N PRO A 180 -23.83 6.35 -26.92
CA PRO A 180 -24.34 6.03 -25.59
C PRO A 180 -24.02 4.60 -25.12
N ALA A 181 -23.95 3.64 -26.06
CA ALA A 181 -23.58 2.25 -25.77
C ALA A 181 -22.13 2.07 -25.27
N ASN A 182 -21.25 3.07 -25.44
CA ASN A 182 -19.89 3.05 -24.91
C ASN A 182 -19.82 3.44 -23.41
N PHE A 183 -20.95 3.78 -22.80
CA PHE A 183 -21.05 4.16 -21.41
C PHE A 183 -21.76 3.06 -20.62
N THR A 184 -21.08 2.48 -19.64
CA THR A 184 -21.67 1.50 -18.73
C THR A 184 -22.48 2.24 -17.67
N THR A 185 -23.73 1.83 -17.45
CA THR A 185 -24.55 2.38 -16.36
C THR A 185 -24.05 1.86 -15.01
N ILE A 186 -23.88 2.77 -14.06
CA ILE A 186 -23.52 2.46 -12.68
C ILE A 186 -24.39 3.30 -11.74
N TYR A 187 -24.75 2.74 -10.59
CA TYR A 187 -25.49 3.47 -9.57
C TYR A 187 -24.52 3.97 -8.50
N THR A 188 -24.64 5.24 -8.12
CA THR A 188 -23.89 5.86 -7.03
C THR A 188 -24.86 6.52 -6.05
N ARG A 189 -24.37 7.28 -5.06
CA ARG A 189 -25.26 8.08 -4.20
C ARG A 189 -26.11 9.08 -4.99
N TYR A 190 -25.60 9.68 -6.07
CA TYR A 190 -26.37 10.54 -7.00
C TYR A 190 -27.34 9.78 -7.92
N GLY A 191 -27.60 8.51 -7.64
CA GLY A 191 -28.45 7.67 -8.48
C GLY A 191 -27.78 7.20 -9.77
N LYS A 192 -28.44 7.40 -10.91
CA LYS A 192 -28.06 6.78 -12.19
C LYS A 192 -26.94 7.54 -12.89
N CYS A 193 -25.77 6.91 -12.98
CA CYS A 193 -24.55 7.48 -13.52
C CYS A 193 -23.98 6.64 -14.67
N TYR A 194 -22.96 7.19 -15.33
CA TYR A 194 -22.39 6.61 -16.55
C TYR A 194 -20.86 6.61 -16.51
N THR A 195 -20.26 5.46 -16.82
CA THR A 195 -18.81 5.28 -16.88
C THR A 195 -18.36 5.01 -18.31
N PHE A 196 -17.56 5.91 -18.86
CA PHE A 196 -16.82 5.69 -20.10
C PHE A 196 -15.58 4.84 -19.83
N ASN A 197 -15.26 3.93 -20.75
CA ASN A 197 -14.06 3.08 -20.69
C ASN A 197 -13.93 2.27 -19.39
N SER A 198 -15.05 1.72 -18.92
CA SER A 198 -15.16 0.96 -17.67
C SER A 198 -14.33 -0.33 -17.64
N GLY A 199 -13.94 -0.86 -18.81
CA GLY A 199 -13.29 -2.18 -18.93
C GLY A 199 -14.21 -3.37 -18.61
N LYS A 200 -15.51 -3.12 -18.42
CA LYS A 200 -16.52 -4.15 -18.17
C LYS A 200 -17.19 -4.62 -19.46
N ASP A 201 -17.95 -5.70 -19.37
CA ASP A 201 -18.76 -6.27 -20.45
C ASP A 201 -17.95 -6.77 -21.66
N GLY A 202 -16.68 -7.15 -21.44
CA GLY A 202 -15.79 -7.67 -22.49
C GLY A 202 -15.23 -6.61 -23.43
N ASN A 203 -15.44 -5.33 -23.15
CA ASN A 203 -14.88 -4.23 -23.94
C ASN A 203 -13.38 -4.06 -23.69
N PRO A 204 -12.55 -3.93 -24.75
CA PRO A 204 -11.13 -3.69 -24.57
C PRO A 204 -10.87 -2.29 -23.99
N LEU A 205 -9.82 -2.18 -23.18
CA LEU A 205 -9.39 -0.90 -22.63
C LEU A 205 -8.89 0.03 -23.73
N LEU A 206 -9.41 1.24 -23.74
CA LEU A 206 -9.00 2.27 -24.67
C LEU A 206 -7.65 2.87 -24.25
N THR A 207 -6.78 3.12 -25.22
CA THR A 207 -5.45 3.70 -25.00
C THR A 207 -5.26 4.98 -25.80
N THR A 208 -4.46 5.91 -25.29
CA THR A 208 -3.97 7.07 -26.03
C THR A 208 -2.54 6.87 -26.52
N LEU A 209 -2.22 7.50 -27.65
CA LEU A 209 -0.91 7.46 -28.31
C LEU A 209 -0.25 8.83 -28.40
N LYS A 210 -0.93 9.90 -27.97
CA LYS A 210 -0.44 11.29 -27.98
C LYS A 210 -1.13 12.10 -26.89
N GLY A 211 -0.44 13.10 -26.36
CA GLY A 211 -1.05 14.09 -25.47
C GLY A 211 -1.89 15.13 -26.23
N GLY A 212 -2.60 15.97 -25.48
CA GLY A 212 -3.39 17.09 -25.97
C GLY A 212 -4.87 16.76 -26.24
N THR A 213 -5.69 17.82 -26.31
CA THR A 213 -7.16 17.78 -26.34
C THR A 213 -7.74 16.86 -27.41
N GLY A 214 -7.19 16.87 -28.63
CA GLY A 214 -7.69 16.03 -29.74
C GLY A 214 -7.43 14.52 -29.60
N ASN A 215 -6.65 14.10 -28.61
CA ASN A 215 -6.30 12.68 -28.38
C ASN A 215 -6.96 12.12 -27.11
N GLY A 216 -7.90 12.86 -26.53
CA GLY A 216 -8.66 12.47 -25.34
C GLY A 216 -10.12 12.15 -25.64
N LEU A 217 -10.94 12.24 -24.60
CA LEU A 217 -12.40 12.17 -24.63
C LEU A 217 -12.96 13.61 -24.66
N GLU A 218 -13.78 13.92 -25.65
CA GLU A 218 -14.55 15.16 -25.75
C GLU A 218 -16.05 14.79 -25.75
N ILE A 219 -16.79 15.28 -24.76
CA ILE A 219 -18.24 15.08 -24.67
C ILE A 219 -18.99 16.40 -24.54
N MET A 220 -20.10 16.51 -25.25
CA MET A 220 -21.06 17.60 -25.14
C MET A 220 -22.34 17.05 -24.53
N LEU A 221 -22.70 17.57 -23.37
CA LEU A 221 -23.84 17.10 -22.58
C LEU A 221 -24.91 18.19 -22.45
N ASP A 222 -26.16 17.76 -22.40
CA ASP A 222 -27.31 18.53 -21.96
C ASP A 222 -27.71 18.05 -20.57
N ILE A 223 -27.64 18.93 -19.56
CA ILE A 223 -27.98 18.57 -18.17
C ILE A 223 -29.49 18.55 -17.92
N GLN A 224 -30.32 19.10 -18.80
CA GLN A 224 -31.78 19.09 -18.69
C GLN A 224 -32.32 19.72 -17.38
N GLN A 225 -31.99 20.98 -17.08
CA GLN A 225 -32.52 21.70 -15.91
C GLN A 225 -34.05 21.77 -15.88
N ASP A 226 -34.71 21.67 -17.05
CA ASP A 226 -36.16 21.57 -17.17
C ASP A 226 -36.76 20.29 -16.55
N GLU A 227 -35.93 19.28 -16.28
CA GLU A 227 -36.31 18.02 -15.64
C GLU A 227 -35.89 17.95 -14.16
N TYR A 228 -35.32 19.02 -13.59
CA TYR A 228 -34.87 19.01 -12.19
C TYR A 228 -36.05 18.99 -11.23
N LEU A 229 -35.87 18.34 -10.08
CA LEU A 229 -36.88 18.38 -9.03
C LEU A 229 -36.98 19.79 -8.42
N PRO A 230 -38.20 20.29 -8.14
CA PRO A 230 -38.35 21.54 -7.42
C PRO A 230 -37.84 21.39 -5.98
N VAL A 231 -36.98 22.31 -5.56
CA VAL A 231 -36.36 22.28 -4.22
C VAL A 231 -37.02 23.32 -3.32
N TRP A 232 -37.59 22.85 -2.21
CA TRP A 232 -38.22 23.69 -1.18
C TRP A 232 -38.08 23.11 0.24
N GLY A 233 -37.21 22.12 0.42
CA GLY A 233 -36.83 21.51 1.68
C GLY A 233 -35.35 21.11 1.61
N GLU A 234 -34.72 20.91 2.77
CA GLU A 234 -33.34 20.41 2.87
C GLU A 234 -33.41 18.89 3.08
N THR A 235 -32.95 18.11 2.10
CA THR A 235 -32.67 16.67 2.23
C THR A 235 -31.37 16.33 1.50
N ASP A 236 -30.79 15.17 1.78
CA ASP A 236 -29.52 14.75 1.19
C ASP A 236 -29.61 14.52 -0.34
N GLU A 237 -30.82 14.28 -0.86
CA GLU A 237 -31.10 14.05 -2.28
C GLU A 237 -31.44 15.33 -3.06
N THR A 238 -31.68 16.46 -2.38
CA THR A 238 -32.05 17.72 -3.03
C THR A 238 -30.85 18.65 -3.16
N SER A 239 -30.36 18.83 -4.39
CA SER A 239 -29.21 19.69 -4.69
C SER A 239 -29.62 21.07 -5.20
N TYR A 240 -28.98 22.13 -4.70
CA TYR A 240 -29.15 23.52 -5.20
C TYR A 240 -28.35 23.81 -6.48
N GLU A 241 -27.58 22.83 -6.93
CA GLU A 241 -26.50 23.00 -7.88
C GLU A 241 -26.90 22.43 -9.24
N ALA A 242 -26.57 23.14 -10.32
CA ALA A 242 -26.79 22.67 -11.68
C ALA A 242 -25.46 22.34 -12.36
N GLY A 243 -25.37 21.15 -12.94
CA GLY A 243 -24.17 20.63 -13.57
C GLY A 243 -24.04 19.13 -13.41
N ILE A 244 -22.82 18.64 -13.62
CA ILE A 244 -22.48 17.24 -13.42
C ILE A 244 -21.31 17.12 -12.44
N LYS A 245 -21.24 15.99 -11.76
CA LYS A 245 -20.04 15.58 -11.01
C LYS A 245 -19.30 14.50 -11.80
N VAL A 246 -17.98 14.56 -11.78
CA VAL A 246 -17.10 13.70 -12.58
C VAL A 246 -15.98 13.14 -11.72
N GLN A 247 -15.70 11.85 -11.86
CA GLN A 247 -14.55 11.19 -11.26
C GLN A 247 -13.73 10.47 -12.34
N ILE A 248 -12.43 10.69 -12.31
CA ILE A 248 -11.45 10.01 -13.14
C ILE A 248 -10.72 9.00 -12.25
N HIS A 249 -10.79 7.72 -12.59
CA HIS A 249 -10.28 6.64 -11.75
C HIS A 249 -9.73 5.47 -12.58
N SER A 250 -9.01 4.56 -11.92
CA SER A 250 -8.57 3.31 -12.54
C SER A 250 -9.76 2.40 -12.81
N GLN A 251 -9.67 1.52 -13.82
CA GLN A 251 -10.69 0.51 -14.11
C GLN A 251 -10.91 -0.47 -12.97
N ASP A 252 -9.85 -0.76 -12.20
CA ASP A 252 -9.89 -1.68 -11.06
C ASP A 252 -10.54 -1.06 -9.81
N GLU A 253 -10.83 0.24 -9.83
CA GLU A 253 -11.38 0.99 -8.71
C GLU A 253 -12.86 1.34 -8.97
N PRO A 254 -13.79 0.99 -8.07
CA PRO A 254 -15.18 1.43 -8.19
C PRO A 254 -15.28 2.96 -7.95
N PRO A 255 -16.21 3.65 -8.64
CA PRO A 255 -16.39 5.08 -8.45
C PRO A 255 -16.99 5.38 -7.08
N PHE A 256 -16.49 6.45 -6.48
CA PHE A 256 -16.92 7.00 -5.19
C PHE A 256 -17.04 8.52 -5.34
N ILE A 257 -17.95 8.90 -6.25
CA ILE A 257 -18.02 10.21 -6.89
C ILE A 257 -18.56 11.31 -5.96
N ASP A 258 -19.36 10.94 -4.98
CA ASP A 258 -19.88 11.80 -3.92
C ASP A 258 -18.75 12.45 -3.13
N GLN A 259 -17.67 11.72 -2.83
CA GLN A 259 -16.53 12.26 -2.09
C GLN A 259 -15.34 12.66 -2.97
N LEU A 260 -15.05 11.91 -4.04
CA LEU A 260 -13.82 12.09 -4.85
C LEU A 260 -14.04 12.80 -6.19
N GLY A 261 -15.30 13.06 -6.56
CA GLY A 261 -15.65 13.71 -7.82
C GLY A 261 -15.44 15.23 -7.80
N PHE A 262 -15.15 15.81 -8.96
CA PHE A 262 -15.10 17.26 -9.20
C PHE A 262 -16.32 17.71 -10.01
N GLY A 263 -16.77 18.95 -9.81
CA GLY A 263 -17.91 19.52 -10.54
C GLY A 263 -17.54 20.09 -11.91
N VAL A 264 -18.46 19.97 -12.87
CA VAL A 264 -18.38 20.61 -14.19
C VAL A 264 -19.67 21.38 -14.45
N ALA A 265 -19.53 22.68 -14.70
CA ALA A 265 -20.64 23.61 -14.82
C ALA A 265 -21.19 23.71 -16.26
N PRO A 266 -22.51 23.95 -16.44
CA PRO A 266 -23.08 24.33 -17.72
C PRO A 266 -22.65 25.72 -18.19
N GLY A 267 -22.71 25.95 -19.50
CA GLY A 267 -22.25 27.18 -20.13
C GLY A 267 -20.73 27.29 -20.28
N PHE A 268 -20.00 26.22 -19.98
CA PHE A 268 -18.55 26.15 -20.11
C PHE A 268 -18.09 24.90 -20.86
N GLN A 269 -16.98 25.05 -21.59
CA GLN A 269 -16.14 23.95 -22.04
C GLN A 269 -14.99 23.82 -21.06
N THR A 270 -14.93 22.69 -20.37
CA THR A 270 -13.96 22.40 -19.31
C THR A 270 -12.89 21.46 -19.83
N PHE A 271 -11.64 21.92 -19.85
CA PHE A 271 -10.47 21.14 -20.16
C PHE A 271 -9.89 20.55 -18.88
N VAL A 272 -9.77 19.23 -18.85
CA VAL A 272 -9.20 18.46 -17.75
C VAL A 272 -7.93 17.81 -18.27
N SER A 273 -6.80 18.47 -18.01
CA SER A 273 -5.48 17.94 -18.33
C SER A 273 -5.07 16.93 -17.26
N CYS A 274 -4.83 15.69 -17.64
CA CYS A 274 -4.50 14.60 -16.73
C CYS A 274 -3.03 14.20 -16.82
N GLN A 275 -2.49 13.76 -15.69
CA GLN A 275 -1.18 13.09 -15.58
C GLN A 275 -1.35 11.79 -14.79
N GLN A 276 -0.92 10.66 -15.35
CA GLN A 276 -0.97 9.38 -14.67
C GLN A 276 0.17 9.30 -13.64
N GLN A 277 -0.17 8.89 -12.42
CA GLN A 277 0.76 8.69 -11.31
C GLN A 277 0.66 7.24 -10.83
N LEU A 278 1.77 6.50 -10.83
CA LEU A 278 1.88 5.17 -10.26
C LEU A 278 2.55 5.26 -8.90
N LEU A 279 1.80 4.96 -7.84
CA LEU A 279 2.27 5.02 -6.46
C LEU A 279 2.57 3.61 -5.96
N GLN A 280 3.79 3.41 -5.43
CA GLN A 280 4.24 2.16 -4.83
C GLN A 280 4.69 2.40 -3.39
N TYR A 281 3.96 1.84 -2.44
CA TYR A 281 4.23 1.94 -1.00
C TYR A 281 4.91 0.67 -0.47
N LEU A 282 5.57 0.80 0.68
CA LEU A 282 6.18 -0.32 1.39
C LEU A 282 5.26 -0.88 2.48
N PRO A 283 5.18 -2.21 2.63
CA PRO A 283 4.40 -2.83 3.69
C PRO A 283 5.08 -2.69 5.06
N PRO A 284 4.36 -3.02 6.16
CA PRO A 284 4.93 -3.06 7.49
C PRO A 284 6.13 -4.04 7.54
N PRO A 285 7.21 -3.72 8.27
CA PRO A 285 7.40 -2.59 9.21
C PRO A 285 7.93 -1.28 8.60
N TRP A 286 8.16 -1.19 7.29
CA TRP A 286 8.73 0.03 6.66
C TRP A 286 7.71 1.13 6.39
N GLY A 287 6.46 0.77 6.19
CA GLY A 287 5.35 1.67 5.95
C GLY A 287 4.02 0.97 6.19
N ASP A 288 2.92 1.67 5.92
CA ASP A 288 1.57 1.19 6.22
C ASP A 288 0.81 0.99 4.90
N CYS A 289 1.03 -0.15 4.24
CA CYS A 289 0.24 -0.54 3.07
C CYS A 289 -0.18 -2.00 3.10
N LYS A 290 -1.35 -2.25 2.52
CA LYS A 290 -1.93 -3.58 2.33
C LYS A 290 -1.51 -4.14 0.98
N SER A 291 -0.87 -5.31 1.02
CA SER A 291 -0.48 -6.07 -0.18
C SER A 291 -1.36 -7.29 -0.43
N THR A 292 -2.22 -7.64 0.53
CA THR A 292 -3.12 -8.78 0.42
C THR A 292 -4.33 -8.43 -0.45
N PRO A 293 -4.83 -9.40 -1.25
CA PRO A 293 -6.10 -9.26 -1.94
C PRO A 293 -7.24 -8.90 -0.96
N ILE A 294 -8.29 -8.28 -1.48
CA ILE A 294 -9.49 -8.01 -0.68
C ILE A 294 -10.20 -9.33 -0.37
N ASP A 295 -10.55 -9.54 0.89
CA ASP A 295 -11.48 -10.59 1.30
C ASP A 295 -12.88 -9.99 1.28
N SER A 296 -13.44 -9.87 0.07
CA SER A 296 -14.78 -9.32 -0.17
C SER A 296 -15.52 -10.23 -1.14
N GLU A 297 -16.81 -10.42 -0.89
CA GLU A 297 -17.70 -11.14 -1.80
C GLU A 297 -18.03 -10.34 -3.07
N PHE A 298 -17.75 -9.02 -3.07
CA PHE A 298 -18.23 -8.09 -4.09
C PHE A 298 -17.14 -7.61 -5.07
N PHE A 299 -15.90 -7.51 -4.60
CA PHE A 299 -14.79 -6.94 -5.37
C PHE A 299 -13.63 -7.91 -5.46
N SER A 300 -12.99 -7.99 -6.64
CA SER A 300 -11.81 -8.85 -6.87
C SER A 300 -10.49 -8.18 -6.51
N THR A 301 -10.43 -6.85 -6.65
CA THR A 301 -9.21 -6.06 -6.46
C THR A 301 -9.39 -5.16 -5.25
N TYR A 302 -8.38 -5.13 -4.37
CA TYR A 302 -8.38 -4.22 -3.23
C TYR A 302 -8.09 -2.79 -3.69
N SER A 303 -9.01 -1.89 -3.40
CA SER A 303 -8.81 -0.45 -3.45
C SER A 303 -9.40 0.18 -2.20
N ILE A 304 -9.02 1.43 -1.91
CA ILE A 304 -9.57 2.17 -0.77
C ILE A 304 -11.09 2.32 -0.92
N THR A 305 -11.57 2.65 -2.12
CA THR A 305 -13.01 2.80 -2.38
C THR A 305 -13.77 1.48 -2.31
N ALA A 306 -13.20 0.38 -2.82
CA ALA A 306 -13.81 -0.95 -2.71
C ALA A 306 -13.96 -1.38 -1.25
N CYS A 307 -12.91 -1.17 -0.44
CA CYS A 307 -12.94 -1.43 1.01
C CYS A 307 -14.03 -0.62 1.72
N ARG A 308 -14.16 0.67 1.39
CA ARG A 308 -15.17 1.54 1.99
C ARG A 308 -16.59 1.15 1.61
N ILE A 309 -16.85 0.89 0.33
CA ILE A 309 -18.17 0.44 -0.13
C ILE A 309 -18.55 -0.89 0.52
N ASP A 310 -17.61 -1.84 0.61
CA ASP A 310 -17.82 -3.12 1.31
C ASP A 310 -18.18 -2.90 2.78
N CYS A 311 -17.44 -2.00 3.47
CA CYS A 311 -17.69 -1.66 4.86
C CYS A 311 -19.05 -0.99 5.09
N GLU A 312 -19.38 0.04 4.31
CA GLU A 312 -20.68 0.73 4.36
C GLU A 312 -21.83 -0.25 4.07
N THR A 313 -21.65 -1.16 3.12
CA THR A 313 -22.66 -2.18 2.77
C THR A 313 -22.89 -3.15 3.92
N ARG A 314 -21.82 -3.67 4.54
CA ARG A 314 -21.92 -4.61 5.67
C ARG A 314 -22.58 -3.96 6.89
N TYR A 315 -22.17 -2.72 7.19
CA TYR A 315 -22.74 -1.95 8.30
C TYR A 315 -24.25 -1.74 8.13
N LEU A 316 -24.72 -1.42 6.91
CA LEU A 316 -26.16 -1.28 6.63
C LEU A 316 -26.91 -2.61 6.68
N LEU A 317 -26.29 -3.69 6.21
CA LEU A 317 -26.89 -5.01 6.31
C LEU A 317 -27.05 -5.46 7.78
N GLU A 318 -26.07 -5.16 8.63
CA GLU A 318 -26.12 -5.48 10.07
C GLU A 318 -27.16 -4.64 10.82
N ASN A 319 -27.26 -3.34 10.53
CA ASN A 319 -28.11 -2.41 11.29
C ASN A 319 -29.52 -2.23 10.72
N CYS A 320 -29.67 -2.22 9.39
CA CYS A 320 -30.93 -1.94 8.71
C CYS A 320 -31.51 -3.16 7.96
N ASN A 321 -30.79 -4.28 7.87
CA ASN A 321 -31.18 -5.51 7.14
C ASN A 321 -31.52 -5.27 5.65
N CYS A 322 -30.99 -4.20 5.07
CA CYS A 322 -31.20 -3.83 3.68
C CYS A 322 -29.96 -3.12 3.14
N ARG A 323 -29.88 -2.97 1.82
CA ARG A 323 -28.81 -2.22 1.16
C ARG A 323 -29.37 -1.06 0.34
N MET A 324 -28.56 -0.04 0.12
CA MET A 324 -28.89 1.01 -0.83
C MET A 324 -28.75 0.54 -2.29
N VAL A 325 -29.29 1.29 -3.24
CA VAL A 325 -29.32 0.90 -4.67
C VAL A 325 -27.90 0.78 -5.25
N HIS A 326 -26.99 1.67 -4.86
CA HIS A 326 -25.60 1.69 -5.33
C HIS A 326 -24.70 0.64 -4.67
N MET A 327 -25.14 0.06 -3.55
CA MET A 327 -24.36 -0.93 -2.81
C MET A 327 -24.41 -2.29 -3.53
N PRO A 328 -23.28 -3.02 -3.62
CA PRO A 328 -23.24 -4.33 -4.25
C PRO A 328 -24.00 -5.40 -3.44
N GLY A 329 -24.17 -6.58 -4.04
CA GLY A 329 -24.77 -7.75 -3.40
C GLY A 329 -26.22 -8.04 -3.78
N THR A 330 -26.72 -9.19 -3.32
CA THR A 330 -28.06 -9.73 -3.67
C THR A 330 -29.13 -9.46 -2.62
N SER A 331 -28.76 -8.84 -1.50
CA SER A 331 -29.68 -8.48 -0.43
C SER A 331 -30.77 -7.52 -0.91
N THR A 332 -31.87 -7.47 -0.16
CA THR A 332 -33.02 -6.61 -0.47
C THR A 332 -32.65 -5.14 -0.40
N VAL A 333 -33.12 -4.37 -1.38
CA VAL A 333 -32.94 -2.92 -1.42
C VAL A 333 -33.89 -2.26 -0.41
N CYS A 334 -33.38 -1.27 0.33
CA CYS A 334 -34.17 -0.54 1.34
C CYS A 334 -35.41 0.14 0.71
N THR A 335 -36.52 0.17 1.45
CA THR A 335 -37.71 0.96 1.09
C THR A 335 -37.49 2.45 1.36
N PRO A 336 -38.28 3.37 0.77
CA PRO A 336 -38.15 4.81 1.04
C PRO A 336 -38.24 5.16 2.54
N GLU A 337 -39.09 4.47 3.29
CA GLU A 337 -39.18 4.62 4.76
C GLU A 337 -37.87 4.17 5.43
N GLN A 338 -37.28 3.04 5.01
CA GLN A 338 -36.01 2.56 5.56
C GLN A 338 -34.82 3.45 5.21
N TYR A 339 -34.83 4.14 4.06
CA TYR A 339 -33.82 5.14 3.72
C TYR A 339 -33.82 6.23 4.81
N LYS A 340 -34.96 6.91 4.95
CA LYS A 340 -35.14 8.02 5.88
C LYS A 340 -34.95 7.63 7.35
N ASP A 341 -35.54 6.51 7.78
CA ASP A 341 -35.60 6.15 9.20
C ASP A 341 -34.35 5.41 9.69
N CYS A 342 -33.56 4.80 8.79
CA CYS A 342 -32.42 3.96 9.16
C CYS A 342 -31.17 4.21 8.31
N ALA A 343 -31.25 4.07 6.99
CA ALA A 343 -30.07 3.97 6.14
C ALA A 343 -29.27 5.28 6.11
N ASP A 344 -29.92 6.42 5.90
CA ASP A 344 -29.24 7.72 5.85
C ASP A 344 -28.67 8.10 7.23
N PRO A 345 -29.44 8.05 8.35
CA PRO A 345 -28.89 8.32 9.68
C PRO A 345 -27.77 7.36 10.10
N ALA A 346 -27.82 6.09 9.65
CA ALA A 346 -26.77 5.11 9.94
C ALA A 346 -25.47 5.44 9.20
N LEU A 347 -25.54 5.83 7.94
CA LEU A 347 -24.36 6.26 7.17
C LEU A 347 -23.78 7.56 7.71
N ASP A 348 -24.62 8.53 8.07
CA ASP A 348 -24.17 9.78 8.67
C ASP A 348 -23.47 9.53 10.01
N PHE A 349 -24.03 8.63 10.84
CA PHE A 349 -23.37 8.21 12.07
C PHE A 349 -22.01 7.57 11.81
N LEU A 350 -21.91 6.69 10.80
CA LEU A 350 -20.67 6.01 10.46
C LEU A 350 -19.59 7.00 9.99
N VAL A 351 -19.96 8.00 9.18
CA VAL A 351 -19.02 9.00 8.66
C VAL A 351 -18.62 10.02 9.73
N GLU A 352 -19.55 10.48 10.58
CA GLU A 352 -19.28 11.56 11.53
C GLU A 352 -18.79 11.10 12.90
N LYS A 353 -19.28 9.95 13.39
CA LYS A 353 -19.16 9.57 14.81
C LYS A 353 -18.37 8.27 15.04
N ASP A 354 -18.24 7.42 14.04
CA ASP A 354 -17.59 6.11 14.16
C ASP A 354 -16.42 5.93 13.19
N ASN A 355 -15.39 6.78 13.35
CA ASN A 355 -14.17 6.75 12.55
C ASN A 355 -13.35 5.44 12.69
N ASP A 356 -13.65 4.61 13.70
CA ASP A 356 -12.88 3.40 13.99
C ASP A 356 -13.47 2.13 13.36
N TYR A 357 -14.73 2.16 12.89
CA TYR A 357 -15.37 0.96 12.32
C TYR A 357 -14.88 0.64 10.90
N CYS A 358 -14.75 1.64 10.03
CA CYS A 358 -14.30 1.46 8.65
C CYS A 358 -12.86 1.94 8.43
N VAL A 359 -11.88 1.19 8.96
CA VAL A 359 -10.45 1.45 8.72
C VAL A 359 -9.99 0.74 7.45
N CYS A 360 -9.79 1.52 6.37
CA CYS A 360 -9.29 1.02 5.10
C CYS A 360 -7.83 1.46 4.88
N GLU A 361 -6.91 0.49 4.91
CA GLU A 361 -5.49 0.70 4.65
C GLU A 361 -5.22 1.06 3.19
N THR A 362 -4.14 1.78 2.91
CA THR A 362 -3.76 2.10 1.52
C THR A 362 -3.20 0.85 0.83
N PRO A 363 -3.54 0.58 -0.44
CA PRO A 363 -2.92 -0.50 -1.20
C PRO A 363 -1.46 -0.19 -1.49
N CYS A 364 -0.60 -1.21 -1.52
CA CYS A 364 0.81 -1.02 -1.84
C CYS A 364 1.07 -0.59 -3.29
N ASN A 365 0.15 -0.88 -4.20
CA ASN A 365 0.20 -0.41 -5.58
C ASN A 365 -1.12 0.30 -5.90
N MET A 366 -1.06 1.54 -6.37
CA MET A 366 -2.23 2.25 -6.88
C MET A 366 -1.88 3.18 -8.02
N THR A 367 -2.87 3.41 -8.89
CA THR A 367 -2.78 4.40 -9.97
C THR A 367 -3.67 5.58 -9.63
N ARG A 368 -3.12 6.78 -9.63
CA ARG A 368 -3.83 8.04 -9.43
C ARG A 368 -3.73 8.88 -10.69
N TYR A 369 -4.73 9.74 -10.91
CA TYR A 369 -4.71 10.71 -12.00
C TYR A 369 -4.66 12.12 -11.40
N GLY A 370 -3.50 12.78 -11.53
CA GLY A 370 -3.36 14.21 -11.32
C GLY A 370 -4.20 14.95 -12.37
N LYS A 371 -4.85 16.04 -11.98
CA LYS A 371 -5.74 16.80 -12.88
C LYS A 371 -5.56 18.30 -12.70
N GLU A 372 -5.49 19.00 -13.82
CA GLU A 372 -5.53 20.46 -13.90
C GLU A 372 -6.76 20.88 -14.71
N LEU A 373 -7.57 21.77 -14.13
CA LEU A 373 -8.83 22.21 -14.74
C LEU A 373 -8.66 23.62 -15.30
N SER A 374 -9.14 23.82 -16.52
CA SER A 374 -9.32 25.15 -17.12
C SER A 374 -10.63 25.21 -17.88
N MET A 375 -11.22 26.41 -18.01
CA MET A 375 -12.56 26.57 -18.55
C MET A 375 -12.62 27.74 -19.54
N VAL A 376 -13.42 27.56 -20.60
CA VAL A 376 -13.80 28.64 -21.53
C VAL A 376 -15.31 28.68 -21.69
N LYS A 377 -15.86 29.85 -22.00
CA LYS A 377 -17.31 30.03 -22.13
C LYS A 377 -17.85 29.39 -23.42
N ILE A 378 -18.97 28.67 -23.32
CA ILE A 378 -19.74 28.16 -24.45
C ILE A 378 -21.24 28.50 -24.24
N PRO A 379 -21.99 28.93 -25.27
CA PRO A 379 -21.56 29.22 -26.62
C PRO A 379 -20.91 30.61 -26.78
N SER A 380 -20.12 30.78 -27.84
CA SER A 380 -19.75 32.10 -28.33
C SER A 380 -20.98 32.79 -28.93
N LYS A 381 -20.95 34.14 -29.04
CA LYS A 381 -22.03 34.89 -29.70
C LYS A 381 -22.29 34.42 -31.14
N ALA A 382 -21.26 33.96 -31.85
CA ALA A 382 -21.37 33.47 -33.21
C ALA A 382 -22.01 32.06 -33.29
N SER A 383 -21.72 31.20 -32.32
CA SER A 383 -22.18 29.80 -32.32
C SER A 383 -23.53 29.59 -31.61
N ALA A 384 -23.99 30.55 -30.79
CA ALA A 384 -25.23 30.45 -30.02
C ALA A 384 -26.45 30.11 -30.89
N LYS A 385 -26.69 30.90 -31.93
CA LYS A 385 -27.83 30.71 -32.85
C LYS A 385 -27.76 29.39 -33.62
N TYR A 386 -26.55 28.95 -33.95
CA TYR A 386 -26.34 27.66 -34.63
C TYR A 386 -26.71 26.49 -33.72
N LEU A 387 -26.23 26.48 -32.47
CA LEU A 387 -26.51 25.43 -31.51
C LEU A 387 -27.99 25.38 -31.14
N ALA A 388 -28.61 26.54 -30.91
CA ALA A 388 -30.04 26.67 -30.66
C ALA A 388 -30.86 26.00 -31.78
N LYS A 389 -30.53 26.30 -33.05
CA LYS A 389 -31.22 25.68 -34.20
C LYS A 389 -30.88 24.19 -34.37
N LYS A 390 -29.64 23.78 -34.12
CA LYS A 390 -29.18 22.38 -34.27
C LYS A 390 -29.92 21.44 -33.31
N PHE A 391 -30.12 21.88 -32.07
CA PHE A 391 -30.75 21.08 -31.03
C PHE A 391 -32.23 21.44 -30.78
N ASN A 392 -32.80 22.36 -31.57
CA ASN A 392 -34.17 22.83 -31.43
C ASN A 392 -34.49 23.36 -30.02
N LYS A 393 -33.60 24.19 -29.48
CA LYS A 393 -33.70 24.82 -28.14
C LYS A 393 -33.51 26.34 -28.26
N THR A 394 -33.86 27.07 -27.21
CA THR A 394 -33.66 28.53 -27.14
C THR A 394 -32.19 28.88 -26.89
N GLU A 395 -31.74 30.07 -27.26
CA GLU A 395 -30.36 30.50 -26.98
C GLU A 395 -30.06 30.55 -25.47
N GLN A 396 -31.05 30.91 -24.65
CA GLN A 396 -30.95 30.87 -23.19
C GLN A 396 -30.74 29.45 -22.69
N TYR A 397 -31.54 28.49 -23.18
CA TYR A 397 -31.39 27.08 -22.81
C TYR A 397 -29.99 26.55 -23.11
N ILE A 398 -29.40 26.93 -24.26
CA ILE A 398 -28.05 26.50 -24.61
C ILE A 398 -27.01 27.00 -23.59
N GLY A 399 -27.14 28.25 -23.12
CA GLY A 399 -26.21 28.81 -22.14
C GLY A 399 -26.36 28.22 -20.73
N GLU A 400 -27.56 27.77 -20.38
CA GLU A 400 -27.88 27.25 -19.04
C GLU A 400 -27.75 25.72 -18.95
N ASN A 401 -27.86 24.98 -20.05
CA ASN A 401 -27.93 23.51 -20.01
C ASN A 401 -26.77 22.78 -20.69
N ILE A 402 -26.11 23.42 -21.66
CA ILE A 402 -25.06 22.74 -22.43
C ILE A 402 -23.72 22.93 -21.76
N LEU A 403 -23.01 21.82 -21.57
CA LEU A 403 -21.60 21.81 -21.19
C LEU A 403 -20.78 20.97 -22.16
N VAL A 404 -19.50 21.28 -22.24
CA VAL A 404 -18.52 20.45 -22.93
C VAL A 404 -17.42 20.09 -21.94
N MET A 405 -16.97 18.84 -21.96
CA MET A 405 -15.85 18.39 -21.15
C MET A 405 -14.85 17.64 -22.01
N ASP A 406 -13.59 18.07 -21.90
CA ASP A 406 -12.44 17.49 -22.59
C ASP A 406 -11.48 16.90 -21.57
N ILE A 407 -11.31 15.57 -21.58
CA ILE A 407 -10.37 14.86 -20.70
C ILE A 407 -9.26 14.27 -21.56
N PHE A 408 -8.03 14.67 -21.32
CA PHE A 408 -6.87 14.24 -22.11
C PHE A 408 -5.62 14.18 -21.23
N PHE A 409 -4.58 13.48 -21.70
CA PHE A 409 -3.27 13.52 -21.06
C PHE A 409 -2.44 14.69 -21.58
N GLU A 410 -1.72 15.39 -20.70
CA GLU A 410 -0.83 16.48 -21.09
C GLU A 410 0.28 15.99 -22.04
N ALA A 411 0.99 14.95 -21.60
CA ALA A 411 2.04 14.26 -22.34
C ALA A 411 1.93 12.74 -22.13
N LEU A 412 2.68 11.97 -22.93
CA LEU A 412 2.75 10.50 -22.80
C LEU A 412 3.85 10.08 -21.83
N ASN A 413 3.73 10.56 -20.61
CA ASN A 413 4.59 10.17 -19.50
C ASN A 413 3.70 9.85 -18.31
N TYR A 414 4.22 9.00 -17.44
CA TYR A 414 3.62 8.76 -16.15
C TYR A 414 4.68 9.04 -15.08
N GLU A 415 4.20 9.59 -13.97
CA GLU A 415 5.02 9.80 -12.79
C GLU A 415 5.03 8.51 -11.98
N LYS A 416 6.20 8.01 -11.62
CA LYS A 416 6.36 6.86 -10.73
C LYS A 416 6.88 7.36 -9.38
N ILE A 417 6.06 7.22 -8.35
CA ILE A 417 6.40 7.58 -6.97
C ILE A 417 6.54 6.28 -6.18
N GLU A 418 7.78 5.86 -5.91
CA GLU A 418 8.07 4.60 -5.22
C GLU A 418 8.79 4.83 -3.89
N GLN A 419 8.29 4.21 -2.81
CA GLN A 419 9.00 4.12 -1.54
C GLN A 419 10.07 3.02 -1.62
N LYS A 420 11.31 3.37 -1.28
CA LYS A 420 12.47 2.46 -1.22
C LYS A 420 13.00 2.38 0.19
N LYS A 421 13.43 1.20 0.60
CA LYS A 421 14.12 0.99 1.88
C LYS A 421 15.40 1.80 1.85
N ALA A 422 15.54 2.76 2.77
CA ALA A 422 16.70 3.63 2.84
C ALA A 422 17.93 2.85 3.35
N TYR A 423 17.67 1.87 4.21
CA TYR A 423 18.69 1.05 4.82
C TYR A 423 18.25 -0.41 4.87
N GLU A 424 19.02 -1.27 4.20
CA GLU A 424 18.78 -2.70 4.13
C GLU A 424 19.78 -3.48 4.99
N ILE A 425 19.51 -4.76 5.22
CA ILE A 425 20.40 -5.64 5.99
C ILE A 425 21.82 -5.71 5.41
N ALA A 426 21.95 -5.62 4.08
CA ALA A 426 23.24 -5.56 3.42
C ALA A 426 24.03 -4.29 3.79
N GLY A 427 23.34 -3.15 3.90
CA GLY A 427 23.91 -1.90 4.40
C GLY A 427 24.35 -2.02 5.86
N LEU A 428 23.51 -2.61 6.71
CA LEU A 428 23.86 -2.84 8.12
C LEU A 428 25.12 -3.69 8.30
N LEU A 429 25.21 -4.83 7.60
CA LEU A 429 26.37 -5.71 7.67
C LEU A 429 27.62 -5.05 7.08
N GLY A 430 27.47 -4.25 6.02
CA GLY A 430 28.54 -3.47 5.43
C GLY A 430 29.11 -2.42 6.39
N ASP A 431 28.24 -1.65 7.03
CA ASP A 431 28.64 -0.61 7.99
C ASP A 431 29.27 -1.22 9.26
N ILE A 432 28.65 -2.24 9.86
CA ILE A 432 29.21 -2.93 11.04
C ILE A 432 30.57 -3.56 10.68
N GLY A 433 30.65 -4.28 9.56
CA GLY A 433 31.89 -4.92 9.12
C GLY A 433 33.00 -3.91 8.83
N GLY A 434 32.67 -2.78 8.20
CA GLY A 434 33.61 -1.69 7.95
C GLY A 434 34.14 -1.06 9.24
N GLN A 435 33.26 -0.77 10.20
CA GLN A 435 33.66 -0.20 11.50
C GLN A 435 34.47 -1.19 12.34
N MET A 436 34.10 -2.48 12.35
CA MET A 436 34.86 -3.54 13.02
C MET A 436 36.28 -3.68 12.46
N GLY A 437 36.41 -3.66 11.12
CA GLY A 437 37.70 -3.69 10.45
C GLY A 437 38.55 -2.46 10.75
N LEU A 438 37.93 -1.27 10.80
CA LEU A 438 38.62 0.00 11.04
C LEU A 438 39.14 0.14 12.48
N PHE A 439 38.32 -0.14 13.50
CA PHE A 439 38.67 0.12 14.90
C PHE A 439 39.54 -0.94 15.54
N ILE A 440 39.26 -2.22 15.28
CA ILE A 440 39.91 -3.34 15.97
C ILE A 440 40.56 -4.36 15.01
N GLY A 441 40.44 -4.16 13.69
CA GLY A 441 40.94 -5.10 12.69
C GLY A 441 40.22 -6.45 12.68
N ALA A 442 39.04 -6.52 13.29
CA ALA A 442 38.32 -7.77 13.46
C ALA A 442 37.45 -8.06 12.23
N SER A 443 37.31 -9.35 11.94
CA SER A 443 36.33 -9.87 11.00
C SER A 443 35.40 -10.86 11.72
N VAL A 444 34.42 -11.41 10.98
CA VAL A 444 33.59 -12.52 11.49
C VAL A 444 34.46 -13.71 11.93
N LEU A 445 35.59 -13.96 11.24
CA LEU A 445 36.52 -15.03 11.62
C LEU A 445 37.21 -14.74 12.96
N THR A 446 37.52 -13.48 13.24
CA THR A 446 38.09 -13.06 14.54
C THR A 446 37.10 -13.31 15.68
N ILE A 447 35.80 -13.12 15.45
CA ILE A 447 34.77 -13.48 16.45
C ILE A 447 34.75 -14.99 16.70
N LEU A 448 34.80 -15.80 15.64
CA LEU A 448 34.85 -17.26 15.77
C LEU A 448 36.11 -17.73 16.52
N GLU A 449 37.27 -17.11 16.26
CA GLU A 449 38.52 -17.36 16.97
C GLU A 449 38.39 -17.08 18.48
N ILE A 450 37.70 -16.00 18.87
CA ILE A 450 37.40 -15.71 20.28
C ILE A 450 36.47 -16.77 20.88
N PHE A 451 35.44 -17.20 20.16
CA PHE A 451 34.53 -18.24 20.64
C PHE A 451 35.21 -19.59 20.80
N ASP A 452 36.11 -19.97 19.89
CA ASP A 452 36.90 -21.20 19.98
C ASP A 452 37.79 -21.19 21.23
N TYR A 453 38.50 -20.08 21.47
CA TYR A 453 39.28 -19.90 22.69
C TYR A 453 38.43 -19.94 23.97
N LEU A 454 37.28 -19.27 23.98
CA LEU A 454 36.35 -19.31 25.12
C LEU A 454 35.83 -20.73 25.36
N TYR A 455 35.55 -21.49 24.29
CA TYR A 455 35.14 -22.88 24.37
C TYR A 455 36.23 -23.77 24.95
N GLU A 456 37.48 -23.64 24.49
CA GLU A 456 38.63 -24.37 25.04
C GLU A 456 38.85 -24.06 26.53
N VAL A 457 38.79 -22.78 26.91
CA VAL A 457 38.91 -22.35 28.31
C VAL A 457 37.77 -22.90 29.17
N PHE A 458 36.54 -22.92 28.65
CA PHE A 458 35.39 -23.50 29.34
C PHE A 458 35.55 -25.00 29.52
N LYS A 459 35.93 -25.72 28.46
CA LYS A 459 36.22 -27.15 28.47
C LYS A 459 37.29 -27.47 29.51
N ASP A 460 38.41 -26.76 29.52
CA ASP A 460 39.51 -26.92 30.48
C ASP A 460 39.08 -26.65 31.92
N LYS A 461 38.29 -25.59 32.17
CA LYS A 461 37.81 -25.27 33.52
C LYS A 461 36.79 -26.29 34.02
N VAL A 462 35.86 -26.75 33.19
CA VAL A 462 34.84 -27.74 33.57
C VAL A 462 35.47 -29.13 33.75
N LEU A 463 36.24 -29.63 32.77
CA LEU A 463 36.95 -30.92 32.90
C LEU A 463 38.03 -30.90 33.99
N GLY A 464 38.73 -29.78 34.17
CA GLY A 464 39.70 -29.58 35.24
C GLY A 464 39.07 -29.55 36.64
N TYR A 465 37.83 -29.04 36.77
CA TYR A 465 37.07 -29.06 38.01
C TYR A 465 36.63 -30.50 38.37
N PHE A 466 36.19 -31.29 37.38
CA PHE A 466 35.87 -32.71 37.59
C PHE A 466 37.11 -33.58 37.87
N ALA A 467 38.28 -33.27 37.27
CA ALA A 467 39.53 -33.97 37.53
C ALA A 467 40.13 -33.65 38.92
N ARG A 468 40.01 -32.40 39.41
CA ARG A 468 40.50 -32.00 40.74
C ARG A 468 39.72 -32.63 41.91
N LYS A 469 38.47 -33.04 41.69
CA LYS A 469 37.67 -33.75 42.71
C LYS A 469 38.11 -35.21 42.92
N LYS A 470 39.02 -35.74 42.09
CA LYS A 470 39.47 -37.15 42.09
C LYS A 470 40.86 -37.42 42.70
N ARG A 471 41.53 -36.46 43.36
CA ARG A 471 42.81 -36.71 44.06
C ARG A 471 42.64 -36.75 45.59
N PRO A 472 42.89 -37.88 46.28
CA PRO A 472 43.03 -37.93 47.73
C PRO A 472 44.42 -37.43 48.19
N GLN A 473 44.46 -36.77 49.37
CA GLN A 473 45.68 -36.44 50.12
C GLN A 473 46.47 -37.71 50.49
N ARG A 474 47.81 -37.67 50.45
CA ARG A 474 48.66 -38.69 51.07
C ARG A 474 49.65 -38.05 52.07
N CYS A 475 49.62 -38.58 53.29
CA CYS A 475 50.36 -38.16 54.48
C CYS A 475 51.85 -38.53 54.50
N GLN A 476 52.55 -37.84 55.40
CA GLN A 476 53.95 -37.94 55.84
C GLN A 476 54.12 -39.03 56.92
N SER A 477 55.21 -39.82 56.92
CA SER A 477 55.89 -40.39 58.12
C SER A 477 57.05 -41.34 57.77
N ASP A 478 58.07 -41.29 58.65
CA ASP A 478 59.37 -41.98 58.68
C ASP A 478 59.32 -43.47 59.09
N ASN A 479 60.32 -44.28 58.67
CA ASN A 479 61.35 -44.90 59.55
C ASN A 479 62.06 -46.18 59.00
N LEU A 480 63.41 -46.11 59.02
CA LEU A 480 64.40 -47.07 59.56
C LEU A 480 64.99 -48.27 58.74
N SER A 481 66.34 -48.24 58.72
CA SER A 481 67.35 -49.32 58.81
C SER A 481 68.12 -49.82 57.57
N THR A 482 69.44 -49.85 57.80
CA THR A 482 70.61 -50.23 56.99
C THR A 482 70.93 -51.72 57.07
N CYS A 483 71.42 -52.34 55.97
CA CYS A 483 72.68 -53.10 55.91
C CYS A 483 72.88 -53.81 54.55
N ASP A 484 74.15 -53.89 54.16
CA ASP A 484 74.75 -54.41 52.94
C ASP A 484 74.42 -55.88 52.57
N THR A 485 74.53 -56.21 51.27
CA THR A 485 75.43 -57.29 50.81
C THR A 485 75.67 -57.28 49.29
N LEU A 486 76.95 -57.44 48.94
CA LEU A 486 77.52 -57.74 47.62
C LEU A 486 76.87 -58.93 46.91
N ARG A 487 76.67 -58.84 45.58
CA ARG A 487 77.39 -59.68 44.60
C ARG A 487 77.09 -59.32 43.14
N SER A 488 78.18 -59.22 42.40
CA SER A 488 78.32 -59.32 40.95
C SER A 488 77.58 -60.50 40.32
N GLN A 489 77.02 -60.35 39.12
CA GLN A 489 77.62 -60.90 37.90
C GLN A 489 76.83 -60.52 36.64
N SER A 490 77.63 -60.18 35.64
CA SER A 490 77.34 -59.99 34.23
C SER A 490 77.00 -61.31 33.52
N GLU A 491 76.07 -61.26 32.56
CA GLU A 491 76.19 -62.04 31.33
C GLU A 491 75.89 -61.15 30.11
N SER A 492 76.88 -61.08 29.22
CA SER A 492 76.80 -60.57 27.86
C SER A 492 76.49 -61.71 26.89
N LEU A 493 75.81 -61.43 25.77
CA LEU A 493 76.03 -62.00 24.41
C LEU A 493 74.86 -61.50 23.54
N GLY A 494 75.05 -60.62 22.53
CA GLY A 494 75.59 -60.91 21.18
C GLY A 494 74.46 -61.49 20.30
N PHE A 495 74.10 -61.05 19.08
CA PHE A 495 74.78 -60.40 17.97
C PHE A 495 73.74 -59.81 16.96
N THR A 496 74.27 -59.01 16.02
CA THR A 496 73.75 -58.13 14.92
C THR A 496 73.08 -58.82 13.69
N PRO A 497 72.95 -58.22 12.47
CA PRO A 497 72.11 -57.09 11.97
C PRO A 497 71.39 -57.34 10.60
N ASN A 498 70.71 -56.32 10.07
CA ASN A 498 70.38 -56.00 8.65
C ASN A 498 69.38 -56.84 7.83
N MET A 499 68.38 -56.18 7.21
CA MET A 499 68.24 -56.08 5.73
C MET A 499 67.03 -55.20 5.29
N LEU A 500 67.29 -54.30 4.34
CA LEU A 500 66.33 -53.62 3.43
C LEU A 500 65.85 -54.58 2.32
N PRO A 501 64.76 -54.27 1.60
CA PRO A 501 64.94 -53.89 0.18
C PRO A 501 63.96 -52.87 -0.45
N ARG A 502 64.53 -52.16 -1.44
CA ARG A 502 64.10 -51.46 -2.69
C ARG A 502 62.62 -51.33 -3.16
N HIS A 503 62.37 -50.14 -3.74
CA HIS A 503 61.35 -49.61 -4.71
C HIS A 503 61.27 -50.37 -6.09
N PRO A 504 60.26 -50.19 -7.02
CA PRO A 504 59.94 -48.90 -7.71
C PRO A 504 58.54 -48.64 -8.41
N THR A 505 58.30 -47.35 -8.74
CA THR A 505 57.66 -46.69 -9.94
C THR A 505 56.19 -46.83 -10.41
N LEU A 506 55.64 -45.63 -10.77
CA LEU A 506 54.82 -45.20 -11.95
C LEU A 506 53.27 -45.12 -11.88
N GLY A 507 52.73 -43.93 -12.23
CA GLY A 507 51.34 -43.73 -12.70
C GLY A 507 50.82 -42.29 -12.59
N ASN A 508 50.83 -41.53 -13.69
CA ASN A 508 50.18 -40.20 -13.91
C ASN A 508 48.83 -40.39 -14.65
N PHE A 509 48.05 -39.28 -14.79
CA PHE A 509 46.74 -39.05 -15.48
C PHE A 509 45.50 -39.23 -14.56
N GLU A 510 44.47 -38.38 -14.53
CA GLU A 510 43.88 -37.46 -15.52
C GLU A 510 43.09 -36.30 -14.83
N GLU A 511 43.05 -35.13 -15.47
CA GLU A 511 42.04 -34.06 -15.28
C GLU A 511 40.68 -34.51 -15.80
N PHE A 512 39.56 -34.02 -15.24
CA PHE A 512 38.40 -33.50 -16.00
C PHE A 512 37.49 -32.67 -15.09
N ALA A 513 37.06 -31.54 -15.62
CA ALA A 513 36.17 -30.55 -15.02
C ALA A 513 34.69 -30.96 -15.04
N CYS A 514 33.92 -30.41 -14.10
CA CYS A 514 32.65 -29.71 -14.35
C CYS A 514 32.41 -28.70 -13.22
#